data_AF-A0A1I4QL52-F1
#
_entry.id   AF-A0A1I4QL52-F1
#
_cell.length_a   1.000
_cell.length_b   1.000
_cell.length_c   1.000
_cell.angle_alpha   90.00
_cell.angle_beta   90.00
_cell.angle_gamma   90.00
#
_symmetry.space_group_name_H-M   'P 1'
#
loop_
_entity.id
_entity.type
_entity.pdbx_description
1 polymer ?
#
loop_
_entity_poly.entity_id
_entity_poly.type
_entity_poly.pdbx_seq_one_letter_code
_entity_poly.pdbx_strand_id
1 'polypeptide(L)'
;MTDTATRDLELDVRGLPCVNRRAIIFGGFDRLADGESLVVINDHEPVGLRGHFEDIVPGRYRWEALPRIDEAFRVRITRSAFDPELAREGAAALAALARHSCDH
;
A
#
# COMPACT_ATOMS: atom_id res chain seq x y z
N MET A 1 17.37 22.96 10.26
CA MET A 1 15.90 23.11 10.28
C MET A 1 15.45 22.57 8.92
N THR A 2 14.86 21.38 8.78
CA THR A 2 13.78 20.77 9.57
C THR A 2 13.85 19.25 9.37
N ASP A 3 13.91 18.49 10.46
CA ASP A 3 13.61 17.06 10.46
C ASP A 3 12.09 16.95 10.44
N THR A 4 11.49 16.92 9.25
CA THR A 4 10.10 16.49 9.10
C THR A 4 10.11 14.98 9.27
N ALA A 5 10.12 14.51 10.51
CA ALA A 5 9.81 13.12 10.81
C ALA A 5 8.35 12.90 10.45
N THR A 6 8.08 12.61 9.18
CA THR A 6 6.80 12.09 8.71
C THR A 6 6.55 10.82 9.51
N ARG A 7 5.71 10.91 10.53
CA ARG A 7 5.32 9.75 11.33
C ARG A 7 4.36 8.95 10.50
N ASP A 8 4.88 7.89 9.89
CA ASP A 8 4.05 6.90 9.23
C ASP A 8 3.05 6.33 10.23
N LEU A 9 1.75 6.37 9.89
CA LEU A 9 0.73 5.68 10.67
C LEU A 9 0.91 4.17 10.43
N GLU A 10 1.05 3.37 11.49
CA GLU A 10 1.12 1.91 11.33
C GLU A 10 -0.25 1.27 11.58
N LEU A 11 -0.67 0.38 10.68
CA LEU A 11 -1.88 -0.40 10.78
C LEU A 11 -1.55 -1.89 10.61
N ASP A 12 -1.58 -2.62 11.73
CA ASP A 12 -1.46 -4.08 11.71
C ASP A 12 -2.82 -4.73 11.47
N VAL A 13 -2.94 -5.46 10.36
CA VAL A 13 -4.18 -6.12 9.97
C VAL A 13 -4.16 -7.63 10.18
N ARG A 14 -3.07 -8.22 10.66
CA ARG A 14 -2.90 -9.68 10.82
C ARG A 14 -3.95 -10.29 11.75
N GLY A 15 -4.35 -9.56 12.80
CA GLY A 15 -5.38 -9.99 13.74
C GLY A 15 -6.82 -9.64 13.34
N LEU A 16 -7.02 -8.92 12.25
CA LEU A 16 -8.34 -8.45 11.84
C LEU A 16 -9.04 -9.47 10.92
N PRO A 17 -10.38 -9.61 10.99
CA PRO A 17 -11.13 -10.44 10.05
C PRO A 17 -10.87 -10.00 8.60
N CYS A 18 -10.58 -10.96 7.70
CA CYS A 18 -10.26 -10.69 6.29
C CYS A 18 -11.29 -9.79 5.60
N VAL A 19 -12.57 -9.97 5.92
CA VAL A 19 -13.69 -9.16 5.39
C VAL A 19 -13.60 -7.68 5.75
N ASN A 20 -12.99 -7.35 6.90
CA ASN A 20 -12.88 -5.97 7.40
C ASN A 20 -11.56 -5.30 6.97
N ARG A 21 -10.49 -6.06 6.72
CA ARG A 21 -9.14 -5.53 6.46
C ARG A 21 -9.14 -4.44 5.40
N ARG A 22 -9.77 -4.70 4.24
CA ARG A 22 -9.84 -3.75 3.12
C ARG A 22 -10.53 -2.45 3.52
N ALA A 23 -11.71 -2.53 4.13
CA ALA A 23 -12.46 -1.35 4.54
C ALA A 23 -11.67 -0.48 5.54
N ILE A 24 -10.96 -1.13 6.48
CA ILE A 24 -10.15 -0.42 7.47
C ILE A 24 -8.92 0.23 6.82
N ILE A 25 -8.23 -0.47 5.91
CA ILE A 25 -7.06 0.07 5.20
C ILE A 25 -7.46 1.28 4.35
N PHE A 26 -8.51 1.17 3.53
CA PHE A 26 -8.99 2.27 2.70
C PHE A 26 -9.50 3.44 3.54
N GLY A 27 -10.23 3.16 4.64
CA GLY A 27 -10.66 4.20 5.56
C GLY A 27 -9.50 4.91 6.28
N GLY A 28 -8.38 4.22 6.50
CA GLY A 28 -7.14 4.83 6.99
C GLY A 28 -6.47 5.70 5.93
N PHE A 29 -6.34 5.18 4.70
CA PHE A 29 -5.77 5.88 3.56
C PHE A 29 -6.55 7.16 3.19
N ASP A 30 -7.88 7.10 3.24
CA ASP A 30 -8.74 8.23 2.87
C ASP A 30 -8.57 9.45 3.79
N ARG A 31 -8.06 9.24 5.01
CA ARG A 31 -7.80 10.30 5.99
C ARG A 31 -6.42 10.95 5.85
N LEU A 32 -5.52 10.35 5.08
CA LEU A 32 -4.20 10.91 4.84
C LEU A 32 -4.33 12.22 4.03
N ALA A 33 -3.49 13.20 4.35
CA ALA A 33 -3.20 14.31 3.45
C ALA A 33 -2.18 13.87 2.37
N ASP A 34 -2.08 14.64 1.28
CA ASP A 34 -1.08 14.38 0.25
C ASP A 34 0.33 14.48 0.85
N GLY A 35 1.15 13.44 0.64
CA GLY A 35 2.47 13.29 1.23
C GLY A 35 2.50 12.50 2.54
N GLU A 36 1.35 12.27 3.20
CA GLU A 36 1.27 11.41 4.37
C GLU A 36 1.20 9.94 3.98
N SER A 37 1.63 9.07 4.91
CA SER A 37 1.78 7.64 4.64
C SER A 37 1.14 6.77 5.72
N LEU A 38 0.60 5.64 5.27
CA LEU A 38 0.12 4.54 6.09
C LEU A 38 0.99 3.30 5.82
N VAL A 39 1.61 2.75 6.85
CA VAL A 39 2.31 1.46 6.80
C VAL A 39 1.34 0.36 7.19
N VAL A 40 1.04 -0.53 6.26
CA VAL A 40 0.18 -1.69 6.47
C VAL A 40 1.05 -2.92 6.75
N ILE A 41 0.77 -3.61 7.86
CA ILE A 41 1.43 -4.86 8.27
C ILE A 41 0.47 -6.02 8.00
N ASN A 42 0.87 -6.95 7.13
CA ASN A 42 0.05 -8.05 6.65
C ASN A 42 0.74 -9.41 6.88
N ASP A 43 -0.06 -10.47 6.97
CA ASP A 43 0.39 -11.87 7.21
C ASP A 43 0.81 -12.58 5.91
N HIS A 44 0.47 -12.00 4.75
CA HIS A 44 0.85 -12.51 3.43
C HIS A 44 1.18 -11.35 2.49
N GLU A 45 1.70 -11.68 1.31
CA GLU A 45 2.06 -10.68 0.30
C GLU A 45 0.82 -9.88 -0.14
N PRO A 46 0.83 -8.55 -0.01
CA PRO A 46 -0.34 -7.71 -0.27
C PRO A 46 -0.61 -7.48 -1.78
N VAL A 47 -0.41 -8.48 -2.64
CA VAL A 47 -0.65 -8.36 -4.10
C VAL A 47 -2.11 -8.00 -4.39
N GLY A 48 -3.06 -8.68 -3.75
CA GLY A 48 -4.48 -8.39 -3.91
C GLY A 48 -4.85 -6.99 -3.41
N LEU A 49 -4.26 -6.55 -2.28
CA LEU A 49 -4.45 -5.20 -1.78
C LEU A 49 -3.94 -4.15 -2.78
N ARG A 50 -2.75 -4.37 -3.35
CA ARG A 50 -2.19 -3.49 -4.36
C ARG A 50 -3.10 -3.38 -5.59
N GLY A 51 -3.62 -4.51 -6.08
CA GLY A 51 -4.57 -4.53 -7.18
C GLY A 51 -5.81 -3.67 -6.90
N HIS A 52 -6.38 -3.76 -5.70
CA HIS A 52 -7.51 -2.92 -5.31
C HIS A 52 -7.17 -1.41 -5.30
N PHE A 53 -5.96 -1.02 -4.88
CA PHE A 53 -5.54 0.38 -4.95
C PHE A 53 -5.43 0.87 -6.39
N GLU A 54 -4.91 0.03 -7.28
CA GLU A 54 -4.81 0.34 -8.71
C GLU A 54 -6.19 0.48 -9.37
N ASP A 55 -7.16 -0.34 -8.99
CA ASP A 55 -8.52 -0.28 -9.54
C ASP A 55 -9.30 0.97 -9.06
N ILE A 56 -9.09 1.39 -7.81
CA ILE A 56 -9.94 2.40 -7.16
C ILE A 56 -9.32 3.80 -7.23
N VAL A 57 -8.00 3.93 -7.02
CA VAL A 57 -7.30 5.23 -6.92
C VAL A 57 -6.00 5.28 -7.74
N PRO A 58 -6.02 4.89 -9.04
CA PRO A 58 -4.82 4.88 -9.85
C PRO A 58 -4.16 6.26 -9.91
N GLY A 59 -2.83 6.29 -9.78
CA GLY A 59 -2.03 7.52 -9.82
C GLY A 59 -2.19 8.47 -8.63
N ARG A 60 -2.93 8.08 -7.58
CA ARG A 60 -3.12 8.90 -6.36
C ARG A 60 -2.42 8.35 -5.13
N TYR A 61 -1.56 7.35 -5.32
CA TYR A 61 -0.80 6.74 -4.24
C TYR A 61 0.59 6.34 -4.73
N ARG A 62 1.53 6.26 -3.78
CA ARG A 62 2.82 5.59 -3.98
C ARG A 62 2.84 4.31 -3.15
N TRP A 63 3.47 3.29 -3.71
CA TRP A 63 3.58 1.97 -3.07
C TRP A 63 5.03 1.60 -2.86
N GLU A 64 5.42 1.43 -1.60
CA GLU A 64 6.77 1.04 -1.22
C GLU A 64 6.73 -0.22 -0.37
N ALA A 65 7.38 -1.29 -0.84
CA ALA A 65 7.58 -2.50 -0.05
C ALA A 65 8.69 -2.25 0.98
N LEU A 66 8.40 -2.50 2.26
CA LEU A 66 9.36 -2.35 3.34
C LEU A 66 9.98 -3.70 3.72
N PRO A 67 11.17 -3.70 4.36
CA PRO A 67 11.76 -4.92 4.91
C PRO A 67 10.81 -5.62 5.88
N ARG A 68 10.80 -6.95 5.82
CA ARG A 68 10.03 -7.79 6.72
C ARG A 68 10.58 -7.70 8.15
N ILE A 69 9.67 -7.78 9.11
CA ILE A 69 9.98 -7.93 10.53
C ILE A 69 9.12 -9.07 11.05
N ASP A 70 9.72 -10.06 11.71
CA ASP A 70 9.02 -11.26 12.21
C ASP A 70 8.13 -11.91 11.15
N GLU A 71 8.69 -12.11 9.95
CA GLU A 71 8.03 -12.63 8.74
C GLU A 71 6.89 -11.77 8.17
N ALA A 72 6.45 -10.73 8.89
CA ALA A 72 5.36 -9.86 8.49
C ALA A 72 5.71 -9.05 7.23
N PHE A 73 4.77 -9.02 6.29
CA PHE A 73 4.85 -8.18 5.11
C PHE A 73 4.48 -6.75 5.50
N ARG A 74 5.31 -5.79 5.12
CA ARG A 74 5.09 -4.38 5.42
C ARG A 74 5.10 -3.59 4.13
N VAL A 75 4.11 -2.73 3.94
CA VAL A 75 4.03 -1.82 2.80
C VAL A 75 3.71 -0.42 3.27
N ARG A 76 4.46 0.57 2.81
CA ARG A 76 4.14 1.98 2.97
C ARG A 76 3.30 2.42 1.78
N ILE A 77 2.14 2.97 2.08
CA ILE A 77 1.21 3.54 1.11
C ILE A 77 1.17 5.04 1.38
N THR A 78 1.75 5.82 0.48
CA THR A 78 1.77 7.29 0.60
C THR A 78 0.66 7.86 -0.27
N ARG A 79 -0.17 8.73 0.30
CA ARG A 79 -1.16 9.45 -0.50
C ARG A 79 -0.49 10.51 -1.35
N SER A 80 -0.97 10.69 -2.57
CA SER A 80 -0.47 11.71 -3.49
C SER A 80 -1.63 12.40 -4.19
N ALA A 81 -1.41 13.65 -4.57
CA ALA A 81 -2.16 14.25 -5.67
C ALA A 81 -2.07 13.35 -6.91
N PHE A 82 -3.06 13.42 -7.79
CA PHE A 82 -3.05 12.63 -9.02
C PHE A 82 -1.83 12.96 -9.87
N ASP A 83 -1.08 11.93 -10.22
CA ASP A 83 0.08 11.96 -11.10
C ASP A 83 -0.07 10.85 -12.15
N PRO A 84 -0.10 11.18 -13.45
CA PRO A 84 -0.22 10.18 -14.50
C PRO A 84 0.96 9.21 -14.58
N GLU A 85 2.17 9.60 -14.15
CA GLU A 85 3.29 8.66 -14.13
C GLU A 85 3.13 7.63 -13.01
N LEU A 86 2.60 8.03 -11.85
CA LEU A 86 2.26 7.09 -10.78
C LEU A 86 1.23 6.05 -11.22
N ALA A 87 0.25 6.42 -12.05
CA ALA A 87 -0.71 5.47 -12.60
C ALA A 87 -0.01 4.45 -13.52
N ARG A 88 0.93 4.93 -14.34
CA ARG A 88 1.70 4.08 -15.26
C ARG A 88 2.63 3.12 -14.52
N GLU A 89 3.32 3.62 -13.50
CA GLU A 89 4.18 2.84 -12.61
C GLU A 89 3.38 1.78 -11.83
N GLY A 90 2.21 2.17 -11.29
CA GLY A 90 1.28 1.29 -10.58
C GLY A 90 0.84 0.10 -11.43
N ALA A 91 0.31 0.37 -12.63
CA ALA A 91 -0.08 -0.65 -13.59
C ALA A 91 1.09 -1.56 -14.00
N ALA A 92 2.26 -1.00 -14.30
CA ALA A 92 3.44 -1.77 -14.70
C ALA A 92 3.92 -2.72 -13.59
N ALA A 93 3.89 -2.25 -12.35
CA ALA A 93 4.33 -3.02 -11.21
C ALA A 93 3.33 -4.11 -10.81
N LEU A 94 2.01 -3.86 -10.91
CA LEU A 94 1.00 -4.91 -10.74
C LEU A 94 1.16 -6.01 -11.80
N ALA A 95 1.41 -5.65 -13.06
CA ALA A 95 1.69 -6.61 -14.12
C ALA A 95 2.96 -7.44 -13.85
N ALA A 96 3.99 -6.86 -13.19
CA ALA A 96 5.20 -7.58 -12.82
C ALA A 96 4.98 -8.62 -11.71
N LEU A 97 4.10 -8.31 -10.74
CA LEU A 97 3.71 -9.24 -9.67
C LEU A 97 2.85 -10.40 -10.21
N ALA A 98 1.94 -10.12 -11.15
CA ALA A 98 1.11 -11.14 -11.78
C ALA A 98 1.95 -12.17 -12.56
N ARG A 99 3.05 -11.76 -13.20
CA ARG A 99 3.97 -12.68 -13.90
C ARG A 99 4.65 -13.66 -12.93
N HIS A 100 5.07 -13.19 -11.75
CA HIS A 100 5.71 -14.04 -10.75
C HIS A 100 4.76 -15.07 -10.11
N SER A 101 3.45 -14.83 -10.18
CA SER A 101 2.44 -15.74 -9.58
C SER A 101 2.09 -16.93 -10.47
N CYS A 102 2.50 -16.95 -11.75
CA CYS A 102 2.23 -18.04 -12.69
C CYS A 102 3.37 -19.07 -12.83
N ASP A 103 4.54 -18.85 -12.23
CA ASP A 103 5.70 -19.75 -12.31
C ASP A 103 5.67 -20.87 -11.23
N HIS A 104 4.52 -21.48 -10.94
CA HIS A 104 4.38 -22.63 -10.03
C HIS A 104 3.62 -23.80 -10.67
#